data_AF-A0A0F5VL10-F1
#
_entry.id   AF-A0A0F5VL10-F1
#
_cell.length_a   1.000
_cell.length_b   1.000
_cell.length_c   1.000
_cell.angle_alpha   90.00
_cell.angle_beta   90.00
_cell.angle_gamma   90.00
#
_symmetry.space_group_name_H-M   'P 1'
#
loop_
_entity.id
_entity.type
_entity.pdbx_description
1 polymer ?
#
loop_
_entity_poly.entity_id
_entity_poly.type
_entity_poly.pdbx_seq_one_letter_code
_entity_poly.pdbx_strand_id
1 'polypeptide(L)'
;AAGVVVLDVDARVVRAGEADQIYLHTAGLGVVPAGAGQETPPRAGDRLLVSAPLGGFGAHLLSARAGLGHEGVVSAACVPLAGLLEQVRGAGADGALRAVRVVGRAGLAGALHAYAAGTGLGMRVEEVALPVHYEVRVALDELGVDPVHAATA
;
A
#
# COMPACT_ATOMS: atom_id res chain seq x y z
N ALA A 1 -5.36 11.93 -11.93
CA ALA A 1 -6.60 12.06 -11.11
C ALA A 1 -7.31 10.71 -11.07
N ALA A 2 -7.98 10.35 -9.97
CA ALA A 2 -8.56 9.01 -9.77
C ALA A 2 -9.90 8.75 -10.49
N GLY A 3 -10.46 9.74 -11.19
CA GLY A 3 -11.75 9.60 -11.89
C GLY A 3 -12.95 9.43 -10.96
N VAL A 4 -12.85 9.87 -9.70
CA VAL A 4 -13.92 9.80 -8.69
C VAL A 4 -14.54 11.18 -8.43
N VAL A 5 -15.76 11.19 -7.91
CA VAL A 5 -16.46 12.39 -7.47
C VAL A 5 -16.75 12.32 -5.98
N VAL A 6 -16.69 13.46 -5.28
CA VAL A 6 -17.11 13.57 -3.89
C VAL A 6 -18.61 13.84 -3.89
N LEU A 7 -19.41 12.86 -3.44
CA LEU A 7 -20.87 12.95 -3.47
C LEU A 7 -21.45 13.69 -2.27
N ASP A 8 -20.84 13.53 -1.10
CA ASP A 8 -21.29 14.14 0.16
C ASP A 8 -20.11 14.38 1.10
N VAL A 9 -20.24 15.33 2.02
CA VAL A 9 -19.23 15.70 3.02
C VAL A 9 -19.93 16.11 4.33
N ASP A 10 -19.64 15.39 5.42
CA ASP A 10 -19.96 15.83 6.79
C ASP A 10 -18.72 16.47 7.42
N ALA A 11 -18.91 17.57 8.16
CA ALA A 11 -17.83 18.26 8.85
C ALA A 11 -18.24 18.56 10.29
N ARG A 12 -17.37 18.21 11.24
CA ARG A 12 -17.56 18.46 12.68
C ARG A 12 -16.41 19.28 13.23
N VAL A 13 -16.75 20.34 13.95
CA VAL A 13 -15.79 21.18 14.67
C VAL A 13 -15.87 20.84 16.15
N VAL A 14 -14.71 20.61 16.77
CA VAL A 14 -14.57 20.26 18.17
C VAL A 14 -13.75 21.32 18.91
N ARG A 15 -13.73 21.27 20.24
CA ARG A 15 -12.94 22.23 21.03
C ARG A 15 -11.44 21.94 20.91
N ALA A 16 -10.63 22.94 21.24
CA ALA A 16 -9.19 22.77 21.41
C ALA A 16 -8.91 21.65 22.42
N GLY A 17 -8.05 20.69 22.02
CA GLY A 17 -7.71 19.52 22.83
C GLY A 17 -8.62 18.29 22.64
N GLU A 18 -9.77 18.42 21.97
CA GLU A 18 -10.64 17.26 21.67
C GLU A 18 -10.23 16.51 20.38
N ALA A 19 -9.44 17.15 19.51
CA ALA A 19 -8.78 16.53 18.36
C ALA A 19 -7.35 17.08 18.18
N ASP A 20 -6.44 16.22 17.73
CA ASP A 20 -5.09 16.63 17.34
C ASP A 20 -5.11 17.05 15.86
N GLN A 21 -5.34 18.34 15.63
CA GLN A 21 -5.52 18.95 14.31
C GLN A 21 -6.78 18.46 13.58
N ILE A 22 -6.65 17.60 12.57
CA ILE A 22 -7.72 17.19 11.66
C ILE A 22 -7.71 15.68 11.44
N TYR A 23 -8.89 15.08 11.52
CA TYR A 23 -9.11 13.69 11.14
C TYR A 23 -9.99 13.64 9.89
N LEU A 24 -9.58 12.82 8.92
CA LEU A 24 -10.32 12.58 7.69
C LEU A 24 -10.78 11.13 7.67
N HIS A 25 -12.07 10.93 7.45
CA HIS A 25 -12.65 9.62 7.20
C HIS A 25 -13.31 9.63 5.84
N THR A 26 -12.99 8.63 5.02
CA THR A 26 -13.50 8.52 3.64
C THR A 26 -14.17 7.17 3.46
N ALA A 27 -15.38 7.17 2.92
CA ALA A 27 -16.03 5.98 2.40
C ALA A 27 -16.17 6.12 0.88
N GLY A 28 -15.98 5.00 0.16
CA GLY A 28 -16.08 4.97 -1.30
C GLY A 28 -16.97 3.83 -1.75
N LEU A 29 -17.72 4.07 -2.81
CA LEU A 29 -18.50 3.05 -3.51
C LEU A 29 -18.00 2.94 -4.95
N GLY A 30 -18.01 1.72 -5.48
CA GLY A 30 -17.60 1.43 -6.85
C GLY A 30 -18.32 0.20 -7.38
N VAL A 31 -18.35 0.05 -8.70
CA VAL A 31 -18.96 -1.10 -9.37
C VAL A 31 -17.85 -2.02 -9.86
N VAL A 32 -17.97 -3.30 -9.54
CA VAL A 32 -17.12 -4.36 -10.11
C VAL A 32 -17.89 -4.94 -11.31
N PRO A 33 -17.39 -4.80 -12.56
CA PRO A 33 -18.08 -5.31 -13.74
C PRO A 33 -18.25 -6.84 -13.68
N ALA A 34 -19.32 -7.36 -14.31
CA ALA A 34 -19.53 -8.80 -14.38
C ALA A 34 -18.35 -9.49 -15.10
N GLY A 35 -17.79 -10.53 -14.49
CA GLY A 35 -16.60 -11.24 -14.99
C GLY A 35 -15.26 -10.53 -14.73
N ALA A 36 -15.27 -9.24 -14.39
CA ALA A 36 -14.07 -8.53 -13.97
C ALA A 36 -13.90 -8.63 -12.44
N GLY A 37 -12.67 -8.84 -11.97
CA GLY A 37 -12.37 -8.76 -10.53
C GLY A 37 -12.82 -9.96 -9.69
N GLN A 38 -13.17 -11.09 -10.32
CA GLN A 38 -13.41 -12.32 -9.59
C GLN A 38 -12.05 -12.88 -9.14
N GLU A 39 -11.67 -12.54 -7.91
CA GLU A 39 -10.48 -13.12 -7.30
C GLU A 39 -10.66 -14.63 -7.18
N THR A 40 -9.57 -15.35 -7.43
CA THR A 40 -9.51 -16.80 -7.19
C THR A 40 -8.51 -17.09 -6.09
N PRO A 41 -8.71 -18.17 -5.32
CA PRO A 41 -7.75 -18.58 -4.31
C PRO A 41 -6.35 -18.74 -4.93
N PRO A 42 -5.29 -18.33 -4.22
CA PRO A 42 -3.93 -18.63 -4.63
C PRO A 42 -3.69 -20.13 -4.56
N ARG A 43 -2.70 -20.60 -5.32
CA ARG A 43 -2.19 -21.95 -5.32
C ARG A 43 -0.66 -21.93 -5.24
N ALA A 44 -0.09 -23.07 -4.85
CA ALA A 44 1.35 -23.25 -4.89
C ALA A 44 1.88 -23.01 -6.32
N GLY A 45 2.97 -22.26 -6.42
CA GLY A 45 3.60 -21.89 -7.70
C GLY A 45 3.17 -20.54 -8.28
N ASP A 46 2.14 -19.89 -7.73
CA ASP A 46 1.82 -18.53 -8.11
C ASP A 46 2.95 -17.56 -7.74
N ARG A 47 3.05 -16.44 -8.48
CA ARG A 47 4.07 -15.41 -8.27
C ARG A 47 3.49 -14.23 -7.51
N LEU A 48 4.28 -13.69 -6.59
CA LEU A 48 4.00 -12.44 -5.90
C LEU A 48 4.61 -11.29 -6.69
N LEU A 49 3.85 -10.21 -6.84
CA LEU A 49 4.26 -8.98 -7.51
C LEU A 49 3.93 -7.80 -6.60
N VAL A 50 4.81 -6.80 -6.59
CA VAL A 50 4.55 -5.51 -5.93
C VAL A 50 4.45 -4.44 -7.01
N SER A 51 3.50 -3.51 -6.85
CA SER A 51 3.22 -2.47 -7.85
C SER A 51 4.20 -1.31 -7.81
N ALA A 52 4.95 -1.16 -6.71
CA ALA A 52 5.86 -0.06 -6.49
C ALA A 52 6.98 -0.44 -5.50
N PRO A 53 8.08 0.33 -5.44
CA PRO A 53 9.10 0.21 -4.40
C PRO A 53 8.53 0.40 -2.99
N LEU A 54 9.10 -0.31 -2.02
CA LEU A 54 8.58 -0.39 -0.66
C LEU A 54 9.11 0.72 0.25
N GLY A 55 8.31 1.08 1.26
CA GLY A 55 8.78 1.80 2.44
C GLY A 55 8.96 3.32 2.29
N GLY A 56 8.79 3.89 1.09
CA GLY A 56 8.98 5.33 0.84
C GLY A 56 8.11 6.23 1.72
N PHE A 57 6.81 5.93 1.81
CA PHE A 57 5.88 6.68 2.67
C PHE A 57 6.28 6.61 4.15
N GLY A 58 6.57 5.41 4.65
CA GLY A 58 7.01 5.20 6.04
C GLY A 58 8.31 5.94 6.34
N ALA A 59 9.31 5.85 5.45
CA ALA A 59 10.59 6.52 5.58
C ALA A 59 10.44 8.04 5.64
N HIS A 60 9.67 8.63 4.72
CA HIS A 60 9.39 10.06 4.73
C HIS A 60 8.70 10.51 6.03
N LEU A 61 7.62 9.82 6.42
CA LEU A 61 6.84 10.19 7.61
C LEU A 61 7.67 10.08 8.90
N LEU A 62 8.42 9.00 9.06
CA LEU A 62 9.25 8.80 10.24
C LEU A 62 10.40 9.80 10.29
N SER A 63 11.02 10.11 9.14
CA SER A 63 12.10 11.10 9.06
C SER A 63 11.63 12.49 9.43
N ALA A 64 10.46 12.90 8.91
CA ALA A 64 9.86 14.19 9.26
C ALA A 64 9.53 14.29 10.77
N ARG A 65 9.08 13.18 11.38
CA ARG A 65 8.78 13.13 12.83
C ARG A 65 10.03 13.14 13.70
N ALA A 66 11.10 12.49 13.25
CA ALA A 66 12.37 12.41 13.96
C ALA A 66 13.29 13.61 13.71
N GLY A 67 12.96 14.46 12.72
CA GLY A 67 13.78 15.62 12.34
C GLY A 67 15.09 15.22 11.65
N LEU A 68 15.08 14.13 10.88
CA LEU A 68 16.28 13.59 10.22
C LEU A 68 16.58 14.25 8.86
N GLY A 69 15.63 14.97 8.26
CA GLY A 69 15.82 15.71 7.00
C GLY A 69 15.69 14.87 5.73
N HIS A 70 15.46 13.55 5.83
CA HIS A 70 15.27 12.69 4.66
C HIS A 70 13.94 12.95 3.93
N GLU A 71 12.98 13.65 4.55
CA GLU A 71 11.70 14.01 3.91
C GLU A 71 11.86 14.92 2.67
N GLY A 72 13.01 15.58 2.51
CA GLY A 72 13.34 16.36 1.32
C GLY A 72 13.82 15.53 0.12
N VAL A 73 14.24 14.27 0.34
CA VAL A 73 14.78 13.38 -0.70
C VAL A 73 13.94 12.12 -0.90
N VAL A 74 13.27 11.65 0.16
CA VAL A 74 12.34 10.52 0.10
C VAL A 74 10.92 11.02 -0.18
N SER A 75 10.29 10.49 -1.22
CA SER A 75 8.91 10.85 -1.57
C SER A 75 7.89 10.16 -0.67
N ALA A 76 6.87 10.91 -0.22
CA ALA A 76 5.64 10.39 0.39
C ALA A 76 4.47 10.31 -0.61
N ALA A 77 4.75 10.22 -1.91
CA ALA A 77 3.70 10.19 -2.92
C ALA A 77 2.76 9.00 -2.73
N CYS A 78 1.48 9.29 -2.53
CA CYS A 78 0.38 8.33 -2.58
C CYS A 78 -0.32 8.45 -3.93
N VAL A 79 -0.54 7.35 -4.63
CA VAL A 79 -1.10 7.37 -6.00
C VAL A 79 -2.33 6.45 -6.08
N PRO A 80 -3.44 6.90 -6.71
CA PRO A 80 -4.59 6.02 -6.93
C PRO A 80 -4.24 4.88 -7.90
N LEU A 81 -4.43 3.64 -7.45
CA LEU A 81 -4.06 2.44 -8.22
C LEU A 81 -5.19 1.87 -9.10
N ALA A 82 -6.39 2.44 -9.05
CA ALA A 82 -7.54 1.92 -9.79
C ALA A 82 -7.24 1.77 -11.30
N GLY A 83 -6.67 2.81 -11.93
CA GLY A 83 -6.31 2.76 -13.34
C GLY A 83 -5.24 1.70 -13.67
N LEU A 84 -4.24 1.54 -12.80
CA LEU A 84 -3.22 0.50 -12.94
C LEU A 84 -3.85 -0.90 -12.88
N LEU A 85 -4.75 -1.13 -11.91
CA LEU A 85 -5.40 -2.42 -11.75
C LEU A 85 -6.30 -2.77 -12.93
N GLU A 86 -7.00 -1.80 -13.52
CA GLU A 86 -7.77 -2.00 -14.74
C GLU A 86 -6.87 -2.37 -15.92
N GLN A 87 -5.71 -1.72 -16.07
CA GLN A 87 -4.72 -2.08 -17.10
C GLN A 87 -4.18 -3.51 -16.91
N VAL A 88 -3.81 -3.88 -15.68
CA VAL A 88 -3.28 -5.23 -15.37
C VAL A 88 -4.35 -6.30 -15.65
N ARG A 89 -5.60 -6.04 -15.29
CA ARG A 89 -6.73 -6.94 -15.58
C ARG A 89 -6.97 -7.10 -17.08
N GLY A 90 -6.90 -6.00 -17.84
CA GLY A 90 -7.11 -6.02 -19.30
C GLY A 90 -5.96 -6.60 -20.11
N ALA A 91 -4.73 -6.62 -19.57
CA ALA A 91 -3.54 -7.11 -20.28
C ALA A 91 -3.32 -8.63 -20.14
N GLY A 92 -3.88 -9.25 -19.10
CA GLY A 92 -3.73 -10.68 -18.82
C GLY A 92 -4.79 -11.56 -19.49
N ALA A 93 -4.51 -12.86 -19.58
CA ALA A 93 -5.56 -13.84 -19.83
C ALA A 93 -6.51 -13.91 -18.62
N ASP A 94 -7.77 -14.29 -18.87
CA ASP A 94 -8.75 -14.48 -17.81
C ASP A 94 -8.20 -15.42 -16.71
N GLY A 95 -8.24 -14.95 -15.46
CA GLY A 95 -7.74 -15.70 -14.30
C GLY A 95 -6.22 -15.68 -14.11
N ALA A 96 -5.45 -14.92 -14.91
CA ALA A 96 -4.01 -14.74 -14.68
C ALA A 96 -3.71 -13.95 -13.40
N LEU A 97 -4.50 -12.92 -13.11
CA LEU A 97 -4.46 -12.20 -11.83
C LEU A 97 -5.38 -12.89 -10.83
N ARG A 98 -4.81 -13.58 -9.84
CA ARG A 98 -5.60 -14.30 -8.84
C ARG A 98 -6.17 -13.42 -7.75
N ALA A 99 -5.35 -12.55 -7.18
CA ALA A 99 -5.73 -11.74 -6.05
C ALA A 99 -4.90 -10.46 -5.97
N VAL A 100 -5.48 -9.41 -5.39
CA VAL A 100 -4.80 -8.14 -5.14
C VAL A 100 -4.93 -7.82 -3.66
N ARG A 101 -3.81 -7.53 -3.00
CA ARG A 101 -3.79 -7.14 -1.57
C ARG A 101 -3.16 -5.77 -1.43
N VAL A 102 -3.72 -4.98 -0.51
CA VAL A 102 -3.20 -3.66 -0.17
C VAL A 102 -2.07 -3.83 0.83
N VAL A 103 -0.93 -3.21 0.55
CA VAL A 103 0.19 -3.10 1.49
C VAL A 103 0.03 -1.79 2.23
N GLY A 104 -0.56 -1.86 3.43
CA GLY A 104 -0.88 -0.68 4.24
C GLY A 104 0.13 -0.41 5.35
N ARG A 105 -0.37 0.02 6.51
CA ARG A 105 0.43 0.45 7.68
C ARG A 105 1.44 -0.60 8.17
N ALA A 106 1.11 -1.89 8.10
CA ALA A 106 1.96 -2.97 8.59
C ALA A 106 3.06 -3.39 7.60
N GLY A 107 3.18 -2.68 6.47
CA GLY A 107 4.14 -2.99 5.41
C GLY A 107 3.84 -4.32 4.70
N LEU A 108 4.78 -4.71 3.85
CA LEU A 108 4.69 -5.94 3.05
C LEU A 108 4.57 -7.18 3.96
N ALA A 109 5.34 -7.21 5.05
CA ALA A 109 5.33 -8.34 5.99
C ALA A 109 3.94 -8.57 6.58
N GLY A 110 3.27 -7.50 7.04
CA GLY A 110 1.91 -7.62 7.58
C GLY A 110 0.89 -8.07 6.54
N ALA A 111 0.99 -7.54 5.31
CA ALA A 111 0.11 -7.93 4.22
C ALA A 111 0.27 -9.42 3.84
N LEU A 112 1.51 -9.90 3.71
CA LEU A 112 1.79 -11.29 3.40
C LEU A 112 1.38 -12.23 4.54
N HIS A 113 1.62 -11.84 5.80
CA HIS A 113 1.22 -12.66 6.94
C HIS A 113 -0.30 -12.83 7.03
N ALA A 114 -1.05 -11.73 6.89
CA ALA A 114 -2.51 -11.78 6.86
C ALA A 114 -3.03 -12.62 5.69
N TYR A 115 -2.40 -12.50 4.52
CA TYR A 115 -2.81 -13.25 3.35
C TYR A 115 -2.46 -14.75 3.45
N ALA A 116 -1.30 -15.09 4.02
CA ALA A 116 -0.91 -16.47 4.29
C ALA A 116 -1.86 -17.13 5.29
N ALA A 117 -2.21 -16.44 6.37
CA ALA A 117 -3.17 -16.92 7.37
C ALA A 117 -4.55 -17.22 6.77
N GLY A 118 -5.03 -16.38 5.85
CA GLY A 118 -6.32 -16.59 5.18
C GLY A 118 -6.32 -17.70 4.11
N THR A 119 -5.16 -18.16 3.66
CA THR A 119 -5.04 -19.10 2.52
C THR A 119 -4.47 -20.46 2.93
N GLY A 120 -3.80 -20.55 4.08
CA GLY A 120 -3.09 -21.75 4.52
C GLY A 120 -1.82 -22.05 3.71
N LEU A 121 -1.38 -21.12 2.84
CA LEU A 121 -0.17 -21.25 2.03
C LEU A 121 1.00 -20.49 2.66
N GLY A 122 2.20 -21.06 2.52
CA GLY A 122 3.45 -20.35 2.78
C GLY A 122 3.80 -19.40 1.64
N MET A 123 4.29 -18.21 1.97
CA MET A 123 4.77 -17.22 1.01
C MET A 123 6.28 -17.07 1.13
N ARG A 124 7.00 -17.22 0.02
CA ARG A 124 8.45 -17.05 -0.04
C ARG A 124 8.78 -15.78 -0.81
N VAL A 125 9.62 -14.95 -0.23
CA VAL A 125 10.12 -13.71 -0.82
C VAL A 125 11.63 -13.75 -0.81
N GLU A 126 12.24 -13.31 -1.90
CA GLU A 126 13.69 -13.13 -1.99
C GLU A 126 13.99 -11.67 -1.69
N GLU A 127 14.68 -11.42 -0.57
CA GLU A 127 14.95 -10.07 -0.08
C GLU A 127 15.72 -9.21 -1.10
N VAL A 128 16.68 -9.81 -1.80
CA VAL A 128 17.46 -9.14 -2.86
C VAL A 128 16.63 -8.72 -4.07
N ALA A 129 15.45 -9.32 -4.26
CA ALA A 129 14.53 -8.97 -5.34
C ALA A 129 13.54 -7.86 -4.93
N LEU A 130 13.53 -7.44 -3.65
CA LEU A 130 12.62 -6.42 -3.18
C LEU A 130 13.04 -5.04 -3.69
N PRO A 131 12.14 -4.33 -4.41
CA PRO A 131 12.42 -2.99 -4.89
C PRO A 131 12.36 -2.02 -3.70
N VAL A 132 13.51 -1.49 -3.29
CA VAL A 132 13.60 -0.43 -2.28
C VAL A 132 14.65 0.56 -2.78
N HIS A 133 14.26 1.83 -2.89
CA HIS A 133 15.17 2.89 -3.29
C HIS A 133 16.29 3.09 -2.26
N TYR A 134 17.45 3.55 -2.73
CA TYR A 134 18.63 3.67 -1.89
C TYR A 134 18.41 4.66 -0.74
N GLU A 135 17.86 5.84 -1.05
CA GLU A 135 17.53 6.88 -0.08
C GLU A 135 16.52 6.41 0.97
N VAL A 136 15.60 5.52 0.59
CA VAL A 136 14.63 4.89 1.51
C VAL A 136 15.33 3.95 2.47
N ARG A 137 16.27 3.14 1.98
CA ARG A 137 17.07 2.24 2.84
C ARG A 137 17.87 3.04 3.87
N VAL A 138 18.59 4.07 3.41
CA VAL A 138 19.40 4.94 4.30
C VAL A 138 18.53 5.56 5.40
N ALA A 139 17.40 6.15 5.03
CA ALA A 139 16.50 6.79 5.97
C ALA A 139 15.92 5.80 7.01
N LEU A 140 15.54 4.60 6.58
CA LEU A 140 14.99 3.57 7.47
C LEU A 140 16.05 2.89 8.33
N ASP A 141 17.27 2.71 7.82
CA ASP A 141 18.39 2.12 8.55
C ASP A 141 18.78 3.00 9.75
N GLU A 142 18.81 4.33 9.59
CA GLU A 142 19.04 5.28 10.70
C GLU A 142 17.99 5.18 11.81
N LEU A 143 16.77 4.78 11.45
CA LEU A 143 15.64 4.58 12.36
C LEU A 143 15.58 3.14 12.92
N GLY A 144 16.42 2.22 12.44
CA GLY A 144 16.38 0.81 12.81
C GLY A 144 15.11 0.10 12.33
N VAL A 145 14.53 0.52 11.21
CA VAL A 145 13.29 -0.02 10.65
C VAL A 145 13.60 -0.81 9.37
N ASP A 146 13.12 -2.05 9.29
CA ASP A 146 13.20 -2.81 8.04
C ASP A 146 12.17 -2.29 7.02
N PRO A 147 12.55 -2.03 5.75
CA PRO A 147 11.63 -1.66 4.67
C PRO A 147 10.39 -2.55 4.52
N VAL A 148 10.46 -3.85 4.83
CA VAL A 148 9.31 -4.77 4.73
C VAL A 148 8.24 -4.51 5.79
N HIS A 149 8.60 -3.82 6.88
CA HIS A 149 7.70 -3.41 7.95
C HIS A 149 7.24 -1.95 7.83
N ALA A 150 7.88 -1.17 6.95
CA ALA A 150 7.53 0.23 6.74
C ALA A 150 6.19 0.37 5.98
N ALA A 151 5.40 1.35 6.39
CA ALA A 151 4.15 1.69 5.72
C ALA A 151 4.40 2.08 4.26
N THR A 152 3.51 1.62 3.37
CA THR A 152 3.48 1.97 1.94
C THR A 152 2.11 2.58 1.62
N ALA A 153 2.05 3.50 0.65
CA ALA A 153 0.85 4.27 0.33
C ALA A 153 0.70 4.52 -1.18
#